data_AF-A0A315VA20-F1
#
_entry.id   AF-A0A315VA20-F1
#
_cell.length_a   1.000
_cell.length_b   1.000
_cell.length_c   1.000
_cell.angle_alpha   90.00
_cell.angle_beta   90.00
_cell.angle_gamma   90.00
#
_symmetry.space_group_name_H-M   'P 1'
#
loop_
_entity.id
_entity.type
_entity.pdbx_description
1 polymer ?
#
loop_
_entity_poly.entity_id
_entity_poly.type
_entity_poly.pdbx_seq_one_letter_code
_entity_poly.pdbx_strand_id
1 'polypeptide(L)' 'MKVLLLSMVVLLLCSTQVLTLKCFTCQDENDTICKTETVCHSSNQYCKTYKKGNALSRSCEEFCAEDFFTVCCQEDLC' A
#
# COMPACT_ATOMS: atom_id res chain seq x y z
N MET A 1 -29.21 -21.18 -22.29
CA MET A 1 -28.89 -21.38 -20.86
C MET A 1 -27.40 -21.59 -20.58
N LYS A 2 -26.64 -22.34 -21.41
CA LYS A 2 -25.19 -22.56 -21.20
C LYS A 2 -24.31 -21.31 -21.35
N VAL A 3 -24.65 -20.40 -22.27
CA VAL A 3 -23.82 -19.19 -22.56
C VAL A 3 -23.87 -18.17 -21.41
N LEU A 4 -25.02 -18.05 -20.74
CA LEU A 4 -25.20 -17.17 -19.58
C LEU A 4 -24.35 -17.59 -18.38
N LEU A 5 -24.22 -18.91 -18.16
CA LEU A 5 -23.38 -19.47 -17.10
C LEU A 5 -21.90 -19.16 -17.34
N LEU A 6 -21.44 -19.31 -18.60
CA LEU A 6 -20.05 -18.97 -18.96
C LEU A 6 -19.75 -17.48 -18.79
N SER A 7 -20.66 -16.59 -19.17
CA SER A 7 -20.46 -15.14 -18.96
C SER A 7 -20.38 -14.76 -17.48
N MET A 8 -21.13 -15.45 -16.61
CA MET A 8 -21.13 -15.18 -15.18
C MET A 8 -19.82 -15.63 -14.50
N VAL A 9 -19.28 -16.79 -14.92
CA VAL A 9 -18.01 -17.32 -14.41
C VAL A 9 -16.82 -16.41 -14.80
N VAL A 10 -16.81 -15.87 -16.02
CA VAL A 10 -15.74 -14.95 -16.47
C VAL A 10 -15.75 -13.64 -15.68
N LEU A 11 -16.94 -13.09 -15.38
CA LEU A 11 -17.06 -11.88 -14.55
C LEU A 11 -16.56 -12.09 -13.11
N LEU A 12 -16.86 -13.24 -12.51
CA LEU A 12 -16.39 -13.60 -11.16
C LEU A 12 -14.86 -13.74 -11.10
N LEU A 13 -14.23 -14.29 -12.14
CA LEU A 13 -12.78 -14.46 -12.22
C LEU A 13 -12.02 -13.13 -12.43
N CYS A 14 -12.64 -12.13 -13.07
CA CYS A 14 -12.05 -10.80 -13.26
C CYS A 14 -12.26 -9.85 -12.06
N SER A 15 -13.08 -10.22 -11.07
CA SER A 15 -13.43 -9.37 -9.93
C SER A 15 -12.38 -9.38 -8.81
N THR A 16 -11.32 -10.19 -8.92
CA THR A 16 -10.27 -10.29 -7.89
C THR A 16 -9.08 -9.38 -8.17
N GLN A 17 -9.29 -8.23 -8.82
CA GLN A 17 -8.30 -7.16 -8.79
C GLN A 17 -8.27 -6.60 -7.36
N VAL A 18 -7.48 -7.24 -6.50
CA VAL A 18 -7.14 -6.69 -5.19
C VAL A 18 -6.35 -5.43 -5.50
N LEU A 19 -6.99 -4.27 -5.36
CA LEU A 19 -6.30 -2.99 -5.44
C LEU A 19 -5.23 -2.99 -4.34
N THR A 20 -3.98 -3.25 -4.71
CA THR A 20 -2.86 -3.23 -3.79
C THR A 20 -2.34 -1.80 -3.72
N LEU A 21 -2.38 -1.22 -2.53
CA LEU A 21 -1.83 0.11 -2.24
C LEU A 21 -0.33 0.18 -2.63
N LYS A 22 0.08 1.30 -3.22
CA LYS A 22 1.49 1.62 -3.43
C LYS A 22 1.90 2.70 -2.46
N CYS A 23 3.04 2.53 -1.79
CA CYS A 23 3.58 3.52 -0.85
C CYS A 23 5.00 3.88 -1.23
N PHE A 24 5.45 5.04 -0.77
CA PHE A 24 6.88 5.28 -0.67
C PHE A 24 7.49 4.50 0.49
N THR A 25 8.62 3.84 0.27
CA THR A 25 9.45 3.20 1.30
C THR A 25 10.91 3.63 1.15
N CYS A 26 11.76 3.24 2.08
CA CYS A 26 13.21 3.42 1.97
C CYS A 26 13.82 2.22 1.24
N GLN A 27 14.79 2.46 0.34
CA GLN A 27 15.50 1.38 -0.36
C GLN A 27 16.42 0.60 0.58
N ASP A 28 17.18 1.32 1.40
CA ASP A 28 18.15 0.80 2.37
C ASP A 28 18.45 1.87 3.44
N GLU A 29 19.38 1.58 4.37
CA GLU A 29 19.72 2.46 5.49
C GLU A 29 20.37 3.80 5.07
N ASN A 30 20.88 3.90 3.85
CA ASN A 30 21.48 5.12 3.31
C ASN A 30 20.48 5.98 2.51
N ASP A 31 19.27 5.47 2.26
CA ASP A 31 18.21 6.22 1.58
C ASP A 31 17.58 7.25 2.55
N THR A 32 18.15 8.45 2.54
CA THR A 32 17.68 9.57 3.37
C THR A 32 16.40 10.24 2.87
N ILE A 33 15.90 9.86 1.68
CA ILE A 33 14.74 10.49 1.04
C ILE A 33 13.51 9.57 1.14
N CYS A 34 13.70 8.25 1.24
CA CYS A 34 12.65 7.23 1.38
C CYS A 34 11.52 7.40 0.36
N LYS A 35 11.88 7.35 -0.93
CA LYS A 35 10.94 7.52 -2.06
C LYS A 35 10.94 6.35 -3.03
N THR A 36 11.37 5.17 -2.60
CA THR A 36 11.20 3.95 -3.39
C THR A 36 9.72 3.61 -3.50
N GLU A 37 9.20 3.53 -4.72
CA GLU A 37 7.82 3.07 -4.95
C GLU A 37 7.72 1.57 -4.66
N THR A 38 6.86 1.19 -3.72
CA THR A 38 6.69 -0.19 -3.29
C THR A 38 5.22 -0.58 -3.35
N VAL A 39 4.94 -1.71 -4.02
CA VAL A 39 3.62 -2.34 -3.99
C VAL A 39 3.48 -3.07 -2.64
N CYS A 40 2.49 -2.68 -1.86
CA CYS A 40 2.26 -3.25 -0.55
C CYS A 40 1.60 -4.63 -0.63
N HIS A 41 1.76 -5.43 0.43
CA HIS A 41 0.99 -6.66 0.60
C HIS A 41 -0.52 -6.35 0.64
N SER A 42 -1.35 -7.26 0.17
CA SER A 42 -2.81 -7.06 0.06
C SER A 42 -3.51 -6.77 1.38
N SER A 43 -2.94 -7.20 2.51
CA SER A 43 -3.45 -6.87 3.84
C SER A 43 -3.11 -5.44 4.27
N ASN A 44 -2.05 -4.83 3.74
CA ASN A 44 -1.63 -3.51 4.14
C ASN A 44 -2.57 -2.44 3.57
N GLN A 45 -3.20 -1.67 4.46
CA GLN A 45 -4.19 -0.66 4.10
C GLN A 45 -3.64 0.77 4.23
N TYR A 46 -2.42 0.94 4.73
CA TYR A 46 -1.85 2.26 5.03
C TYR A 46 -0.40 2.40 4.57
N CYS A 47 -0.06 3.58 4.06
CA CYS A 47 1.31 4.08 4.00
C CYS A 47 1.60 4.84 5.31
N LYS A 48 2.64 4.42 6.01
CA LYS A 48 3.10 5.06 7.24
C LYS A 48 4.36 5.87 6.94
N THR A 49 4.38 7.12 7.36
CA THR A 49 5.60 7.95 7.41
C THR A 49 5.92 8.27 8.86
N TYR A 50 7.14 7.95 9.29
CA TYR A 50 7.69 8.40 10.56
C TYR A 50 8.81 9.42 10.32
N LYS A 51 8.75 10.56 11.00
CA LYS A 51 9.77 11.61 10.90
C LYS A 51 10.05 12.25 12.25
N LYS A 52 11.29 12.11 12.73
CA LYS A 52 11.78 12.75 13.96
C LYS A 52 13.21 13.27 13.78
N GLY A 53 13.35 14.58 13.72
CA GLY A 53 14.64 15.20 13.37
C GLY A 53 15.12 14.75 11.99
N ASN A 54 16.30 14.13 11.93
CA ASN A 54 16.87 13.57 10.70
C ASN A 54 16.45 12.11 10.44
N ALA A 55 15.78 11.45 11.38
CA ALA A 55 15.26 10.11 11.15
C ALA A 55 13.99 10.20 10.31
N LEU A 56 14.01 9.57 9.14
CA LEU A 56 12.88 9.39 8.24
C LEU A 56 12.75 7.90 7.96
N SER A 57 11.55 7.36 8.07
CA SER A 57 11.23 6.03 7.54
C SER A 57 9.83 6.02 6.96
N ARG A 58 9.63 5.14 5.97
CA ARG A 58 8.31 4.90 5.39
C ARG A 58 8.08 3.42 5.14
N SER A 59 6.88 2.95 5.45
CA SER A 59 6.49 1.53 5.38
C SER A 59 5.04 1.36 4.96
N CYS A 60 4.73 0.15 4.46
CA CYS A 60 3.35 -0.31 4.29
C CYS A 60 2.89 -1.00 5.59
N GLU A 61 1.72 -0.66 6.10
CA GLU A 61 1.19 -1.23 7.33
C GLU A 61 -0.27 -1.70 7.17
N GLU A 62 -0.63 -2.79 7.84
CA GLU A 62 -2.03 -3.24 7.96
C GLU A 62 -2.84 -2.33 8.89
N PHE A 63 -2.19 -1.86 9.96
CA PHE A 63 -2.78 -0.95 10.94
C PHE A 63 -1.81 0.20 11.19
N CYS A 64 -2.33 1.42 11.34
CA CYS A 64 -1.51 2.59 11.55
C CYS A 64 -2.10 3.47 12.65
N ALA A 65 -1.31 3.70 13.69
CA ALA A 65 -1.63 4.63 14.77
C ALA A 65 -0.77 5.89 14.58
N GLU A 66 -1.42 7.02 14.41
CA GLU A 66 -0.75 8.31 14.28
C GLU A 66 -0.29 8.85 15.64
N ASP A 67 0.80 9.61 15.60
CA ASP A 67 1.34 10.35 16.75
C ASP A 67 2.05 11.62 16.26
N PHE A 68 2.73 12.34 17.16
CA PHE A 68 3.43 13.57 16.81
C PHE A 68 4.50 13.42 15.70
N PHE A 69 5.01 12.22 15.47
CA PHE A 69 6.06 11.93 14.50
C PHE A 69 5.59 10.98 13.39
N THR A 70 4.35 10.47 13.46
CA THR A 70 3.83 9.42 12.59
C THR A 70 2.55 9.88 11.91
N VAL A 71 2.53 9.82 10.58
CA VAL A 71 1.35 10.13 9.75
C VAL A 71 1.04 8.91 8.88
N CYS A 72 -0.25 8.65 8.69
CA CYS A 72 -0.78 7.50 7.97
C CYS A 72 -1.73 7.97 6.85
N CYS A 73 -1.69 7.30 5.70
CA CYS A 73 -2.56 7.62 4.57
C CYS A 73 -2.90 6.35 3.76
N GLN A 74 -3.94 6.40 2.94
CA GLN A 74 -4.48 5.24 2.20
C GLN A 74 -4.49 5.46 0.68
N GLU A 75 -3.85 6.53 0.20
CA GLU A 75 -3.75 6.86 -1.21
C GLU A 75 -2.42 6.38 -1.79
N ASP A 76 -2.41 6.03 -3.07
CA ASP A 76 -1.18 5.61 -3.73
C ASP A 76 -0.13 6.72 -3.70
N LEU A 77 1.07 6.35 -3.27
CA LEU A 77 2.27 7.19 -3.24
C LEU A 77 2.09 8.50 -2.45
N CYS A 78 1.38 8.40 -1.33
CA CYS A 78 1.62 9.28 -0.19
C CYS A 78 2.91 8.86 0.56
#